data_AF-Q1YV06-F1
#
_entry.id   AF-Q1YV06-F1
#
_cell.length_a   1.000
_cell.length_b   1.000
_cell.length_c   1.000
_cell.angle_alpha   90.00
_cell.angle_beta   90.00
_cell.angle_gamma   90.00
#
_symmetry.space_group_name_H-M   'P 1'
#
loop_
_entity.id
_entity.type
_entity.pdbx_description
1 polymer ?
#
loop_
_entity_poly.entity_id
_entity_poly.type
_entity_poly.pdbx_seq_one_letter_code
_entity_poly.pdbx_strand_id
1 'polypeptide(L)'
;MKKFGFSTALLTAVLFISLVSIPSFSNQTVLINKDVPDSYTVVRGDTLWDISAVFLQDPWMWPEIWHANQQIDNPHLIYPGDIISLVYINGVPQLKIVRSGEVKLSPEIRSLDHGDAITALPVM
;
A
#
# COMPACT_ATOMS: atom_id res chain seq x y z
N MET A 1 42.39 16.34 62.87
CA MET A 1 43.23 16.93 61.80
C MET A 1 43.35 15.92 60.66
N LYS A 2 43.39 16.44 59.41
CA LYS A 2 43.49 15.76 58.09
C LYS A 2 42.15 15.35 57.45
N LYS A 3 41.84 16.12 56.40
CA LYS A 3 40.67 16.17 55.54
C LYS A 3 40.88 15.19 54.37
N PHE A 4 39.87 14.47 53.91
CA PHE A 4 39.83 13.95 52.54
C PHE A 4 38.39 13.84 52.07
N GLY A 5 37.99 14.75 51.20
CA GLY A 5 36.69 14.73 50.54
C GLY A 5 36.64 13.63 49.50
N PHE A 6 35.69 12.72 49.63
CA PHE A 6 35.14 11.98 48.50
C PHE A 6 33.81 12.63 48.12
N SER A 7 33.98 13.85 47.59
CA SER A 7 32.99 14.57 46.82
C SER A 7 32.53 13.68 45.67
N THR A 8 31.22 13.44 45.56
CA THR A 8 30.48 13.46 44.28
C THR A 8 30.98 12.57 43.13
N ALA A 9 31.74 11.50 43.40
CA ALA A 9 32.35 10.66 42.35
C ALA A 9 31.70 9.27 42.20
N LEU A 10 30.60 8.99 42.90
CA LEU A 10 29.93 7.68 42.85
C LEU A 10 28.47 7.74 42.38
N LEU A 11 27.93 8.92 42.10
CA LEU A 11 26.56 9.11 41.56
C LEU A 11 26.53 9.49 40.07
N THR A 12 27.68 9.68 39.43
CA THR A 12 27.80 10.09 38.03
C THR A 12 28.17 8.96 37.07
N ALA A 13 28.15 7.70 37.52
CA ALA A 13 28.59 6.54 36.72
C ALA A 13 27.45 5.66 36.17
N VAL A 14 26.18 6.08 36.29
CA VAL A 14 25.01 5.35 35.73
C VAL A 14 24.22 6.20 34.72
N LEU A 15 24.68 7.42 34.40
CA LEU A 15 24.03 8.31 33.43
C LEU A 15 24.62 8.24 32.01
N PHE A 16 25.36 7.17 31.67
CA PHE A 16 26.13 7.11 30.41
C PHE A 16 25.96 5.82 29.59
N ILE A 17 25.03 4.91 29.94
CA ILE A 17 24.79 3.65 29.20
C ILE A 17 23.29 3.41 28.95
N SER A 18 22.63 4.40 28.37
CA SER A 18 21.53 4.09 27.43
C SER A 18 21.57 5.17 26.37
N LEU A 19 22.62 5.03 25.56
CA LEU A 19 22.67 5.43 24.18
C LEU A 19 21.28 5.21 23.60
N VAL A 20 20.52 6.29 23.48
CA VAL A 20 19.24 6.31 22.80
C VAL A 20 19.54 5.82 21.39
N SER A 21 19.18 4.58 21.09
CA SER A 21 19.05 4.10 19.73
C SER A 21 17.96 4.95 19.10
N ILE A 22 18.33 6.09 18.53
CA ILE A 22 17.45 6.86 17.68
C ILE A 22 17.30 5.99 16.43
N PRO A 23 16.12 5.37 16.17
CA PRO A 23 15.92 4.74 14.89
C PRO A 23 16.04 5.87 13.85
N SER A 24 17.14 5.86 13.11
CA SER A 24 17.29 6.75 11.97
C SER A 24 16.29 6.28 10.93
N PHE A 25 15.11 6.88 10.92
CA PHE A 25 14.18 6.73 9.81
C PHE A 25 14.90 7.32 8.60
N SER A 26 15.33 6.44 7.70
CA SER A 26 15.91 6.84 6.43
C SER A 26 14.81 7.57 5.64
N ASN A 27 15.02 8.84 5.31
CA ASN A 27 14.23 9.50 4.27
C ASN A 27 14.68 8.90 2.93
N GLN A 28 14.11 7.75 2.57
CA GLN A 28 14.38 7.14 1.28
C GLN A 28 13.83 8.05 0.19
N THR A 29 14.68 8.43 -0.77
CA THR A 29 14.23 9.18 -1.93
C THR A 29 13.48 8.22 -2.84
N VAL A 30 12.20 8.51 -3.15
CA VAL A 30 11.42 7.69 -4.07
C VAL A 30 12.03 7.76 -5.46
N LEU A 31 12.74 6.71 -5.85
CA LEU A 31 13.28 6.56 -7.20
C LEU A 31 12.21 5.94 -8.09
N ILE A 32 11.89 6.61 -9.19
CA ILE A 32 10.85 6.22 -10.13
C ILE A 32 11.53 5.65 -11.36
N ASN A 33 10.98 4.57 -11.91
CA ASN A 33 11.45 4.04 -13.16
C ASN A 33 11.05 4.97 -14.33
N LYS A 34 11.95 5.20 -15.28
CA LYS A 34 11.75 6.19 -16.37
C LYS A 34 10.78 5.69 -17.44
N ASP A 35 10.67 4.38 -17.58
CA ASP A 35 9.89 3.70 -18.62
C ASP A 35 8.63 3.05 -18.02
N VAL A 36 7.85 3.83 -17.26
CA VAL A 36 6.61 3.35 -16.64
C VAL A 36 5.39 3.89 -17.36
N PRO A 37 4.30 3.11 -17.47
CA PRO A 37 3.06 3.63 -18.01
C PRO A 37 2.51 4.74 -17.11
N ASP A 38 1.80 5.71 -17.67
CA ASP A 38 1.17 6.79 -16.89
C ASP A 38 0.07 6.26 -15.94
N SER A 39 -0.54 5.13 -16.32
CA SER A 39 -1.61 4.47 -15.56
C SER A 39 -1.56 2.95 -15.70
N TYR A 40 -1.99 2.23 -14.66
CA TYR A 40 -2.11 0.79 -14.60
C TYR A 40 -3.51 0.38 -14.15
N THR A 41 -4.13 -0.53 -14.88
CA THR A 41 -5.44 -1.09 -14.52
C THR A 41 -5.23 -2.36 -13.69
N VAL A 42 -5.71 -2.34 -12.46
CA VAL A 42 -5.61 -3.46 -11.52
C VAL A 42 -6.32 -4.67 -12.10
N VAL A 43 -5.65 -5.83 -12.13
CA VAL A 43 -6.25 -7.11 -12.47
C VAL A 43 -6.42 -8.01 -11.25
N ARG A 44 -7.22 -9.07 -11.39
CA ARG A 44 -7.46 -10.02 -10.29
C ARG A 44 -6.14 -10.68 -9.90
N GLY A 45 -5.76 -10.52 -8.63
CA GLY A 45 -4.55 -11.12 -8.05
C GLY A 45 -3.43 -10.12 -7.79
N ASP A 46 -3.54 -8.90 -8.34
CA ASP A 46 -2.56 -7.85 -8.08
C ASP A 46 -2.64 -7.35 -6.64
N THR A 47 -1.47 -7.03 -6.08
CA THR A 47 -1.36 -6.31 -4.82
C THR A 47 -0.76 -4.93 -5.04
N LEU A 48 -0.96 -4.03 -4.06
CA LEU A 48 -0.36 -2.71 -4.11
C LEU A 48 1.18 -2.77 -4.12
N TRP A 49 1.76 -3.84 -3.54
CA TRP A 49 3.18 -4.15 -3.59
C TRP A 49 3.64 -4.49 -5.01
N ASP A 50 2.95 -5.42 -5.69
CA ASP A 50 3.27 -5.83 -7.07
C ASP A 50 3.21 -4.63 -8.02
N ILE A 51 2.16 -3.81 -7.87
CA ILE A 51 1.98 -2.62 -8.71
C ILE A 51 3.04 -1.58 -8.39
N SER A 52 3.39 -1.39 -7.12
CA SER A 52 4.49 -0.47 -6.74
C SER A 52 5.82 -0.88 -7.37
N ALA A 53 6.08 -2.18 -7.56
CA ALA A 53 7.28 -2.65 -8.26
C ALA A 53 7.31 -2.29 -9.76
N VAL A 54 6.16 -1.98 -10.36
CA VAL A 54 6.07 -1.50 -11.75
C VAL A 54 6.48 -0.04 -11.85
N PHE A 55 5.96 0.80 -10.95
CA PHE A 55 6.14 2.26 -11.00
C PHE A 55 7.44 2.73 -10.32
N LEU A 56 7.86 2.04 -9.27
CA LEU A 56 8.99 2.44 -8.44
C LEU A 56 10.20 1.58 -8.74
N GLN A 57 11.38 2.19 -8.64
CA GLN A 57 12.64 1.47 -8.71
C GLN A 57 12.91 0.68 -7.41
N ASP A 58 12.36 1.15 -6.28
CA ASP A 58 12.38 0.44 -5.00
C ASP A 58 10.96 0.08 -4.55
N PRO A 59 10.52 -1.19 -4.68
CA PRO A 59 9.20 -1.62 -4.27
C PRO A 59 8.98 -1.52 -2.75
N TRP A 60 10.03 -1.42 -1.93
CA TRP A 60 9.91 -1.30 -0.47
C TRP A 60 9.26 0.01 -0.03
N MET A 61 9.15 1.00 -0.92
CA MET A 61 8.56 2.30 -0.66
C MET A 61 7.03 2.32 -0.74
N TRP A 62 6.41 1.18 -1.08
CA TRP A 62 4.95 1.04 -1.11
C TRP A 62 4.23 1.52 0.18
N PRO A 63 4.76 1.39 1.43
CA PRO A 63 4.06 1.88 2.62
C PRO A 63 4.00 3.41 2.67
N GLU A 64 5.04 4.08 2.16
CA GLU A 64 5.13 5.53 2.12
C GLU A 64 4.12 6.10 1.12
N ILE A 65 3.96 5.40 -0.02
CA ILE A 65 2.92 5.71 -1.00
C ILE A 65 1.53 5.42 -0.46
N TRP A 66 1.34 4.33 0.29
CA TRP A 66 0.07 4.06 0.94
C TRP A 66 -0.26 5.13 1.98
N HIS A 67 0.71 5.59 2.76
CA HIS A 67 0.50 6.66 3.74
C HIS A 67 0.08 7.99 3.10
N ALA A 68 0.51 8.25 1.87
CA ALA A 68 0.03 9.38 1.08
C ALA A 68 -1.43 9.21 0.59
N ASN A 69 -1.94 7.97 0.55
CA ASN A 69 -3.29 7.63 0.12
C ASN A 69 -4.18 7.19 1.30
N GLN A 70 -4.35 8.07 2.28
CA GLN A 70 -5.19 7.83 3.46
C GLN A 70 -6.68 7.57 3.14
N GLN A 71 -7.11 7.75 1.89
CA GLN A 71 -8.43 7.35 1.40
C GLN A 71 -8.65 5.83 1.34
N ILE A 72 -7.59 5.03 1.55
CA ILE A 72 -7.61 3.58 1.52
C ILE A 72 -7.30 3.06 2.92
N ASP A 73 -8.34 2.78 3.70
CA ASP A 73 -8.20 2.29 5.08
C ASP A 73 -7.40 0.99 5.19
N ASN A 74 -7.43 0.16 4.14
CA ASN A 74 -6.65 -1.07 4.08
C ASN A 74 -5.97 -1.20 2.70
N PRO A 75 -4.63 -1.28 2.64
CA PRO A 75 -3.85 -1.30 1.39
C PRO A 75 -4.16 -2.51 0.49
N HIS A 76 -4.80 -3.56 1.02
CA HIS A 76 -5.27 -4.70 0.24
C HIS A 76 -6.62 -4.46 -0.46
N LEU A 77 -7.31 -3.33 -0.20
CA LEU A 77 -8.59 -2.98 -0.81
C LEU A 77 -8.41 -2.28 -2.17
N ILE A 78 -7.63 -2.91 -3.05
CA ILE A 78 -7.60 -2.60 -4.46
C ILE A 78 -8.43 -3.63 -5.21
N TYR A 79 -9.25 -3.18 -6.16
CA TYR A 79 -10.18 -4.05 -6.87
C TYR A 79 -9.85 -4.10 -8.35
N PRO A 80 -10.13 -5.25 -9.02
CA PRO A 80 -10.00 -5.34 -10.46
C PRO A 80 -10.83 -4.24 -11.15
N GLY A 81 -10.19 -3.49 -12.05
CA GLY A 81 -10.79 -2.32 -12.71
C GLY A 81 -10.50 -0.97 -12.05
N ASP A 82 -9.85 -0.95 -10.88
CA ASP A 82 -9.25 0.27 -10.34
C ASP A 82 -8.10 0.74 -11.23
N ILE A 83 -8.01 2.05 -11.45
CA ILE A 83 -6.93 2.65 -12.25
C ILE A 83 -5.95 3.31 -11.29
N ILE A 84 -4.71 2.84 -11.29
CA ILE A 84 -3.61 3.41 -10.50
C ILE A 84 -2.78 4.30 -11.40
N SER A 85 -2.52 5.53 -10.96
CA SER A 85 -1.73 6.52 -11.72
C SER A 85 -0.66 7.13 -10.84
N LEU A 86 0.50 7.41 -11.40
CA LEU A 86 1.57 8.11 -10.70
C LEU A 86 1.35 9.62 -10.81
N VAL A 87 1.16 10.30 -9.67
CA VAL A 87 0.97 11.75 -9.61
C VAL A 87 2.05 12.39 -8.74
N TYR A 88 2.48 13.61 -9.10
CA TYR A 88 3.41 14.38 -8.29
C TYR A 88 2.63 15.40 -7.47
N ILE A 89 2.68 15.28 -6.14
CA ILE A 89 2.09 16.24 -5.21
C ILE A 89 3.22 16.91 -4.45
N ASN A 90 3.38 18.23 -4.62
CA ASN A 90 4.47 18.99 -4.02
C ASN A 90 5.89 18.44 -4.35
N GLY A 91 6.05 17.87 -5.55
CA GLY A 91 7.31 17.26 -5.99
C GLY A 91 7.55 15.83 -5.46
N VAL A 92 6.65 15.30 -4.63
CA VAL A 92 6.72 13.91 -4.15
C VAL A 92 5.84 13.03 -5.04
N PRO A 93 6.38 11.93 -5.60
CA PRO A 93 5.58 10.97 -6.35
C PRO A 93 4.65 10.17 -5.44
N GLN A 94 3.40 10.01 -5.86
CA GLN A 94 2.36 9.27 -5.14
C GLN A 94 1.54 8.45 -6.14
N LEU A 95 1.20 7.21 -5.79
CA LEU A 95 0.27 6.39 -6.59
C LEU A 95 -1.16 6.74 -6.20
N LYS A 96 -1.89 7.43 -7.07
CA LYS A 96 -3.30 7.73 -6.83
C LYS A 96 -4.18 6.67 -7.46
N ILE A 97 -5.09 6.12 -6.66
CA ILE A 97 -6.12 5.21 -7.15
C ILE A 97 -7.34 6.01 -7.57
N VAL A 98 -7.74 5.83 -8.83
CA VAL A 98 -8.97 6.33 -9.40
C VAL A 98 -9.92 5.15 -9.49
N ARG A 99 -10.91 5.13 -8.59
CA ARG A 99 -11.98 4.14 -8.62
C ARG A 99 -13.00 4.58 -9.66
N SER A 100 -13.12 3.81 -10.74
CA SER A 100 -14.25 3.91 -11.64
C SER A 100 -15.49 3.50 -10.82
N GLY A 101 -16.36 4.46 -10.51
CA GLY A 101 -17.46 4.30 -9.56
C GLY A 101 -18.24 3.01 -9.75
N GLU A 102 -18.69 2.44 -8.61
CA GLU A 102 -19.55 1.26 -8.46
C GLU A 102 -20.12 0.77 -9.79
N VAL A 103 -19.47 -0.24 -10.39
CA VAL A 103 -20.03 -0.93 -11.56
C VAL A 103 -21.31 -1.58 -11.06
N LYS A 104 -22.44 -0.89 -11.26
CA LYS A 104 -23.77 -1.38 -10.89
C LYS A 104 -24.06 -2.60 -11.75
N LEU A 105 -23.65 -3.77 -11.28
CA LEU A 105 -24.03 -5.06 -11.81
C LEU A 105 -25.52 -5.23 -11.54
N SER A 106 -26.34 -4.71 -12.44
CA SER A 106 -27.78 -4.94 -12.39
C SER A 106 -27.97 -6.41 -12.78
N PRO A 107 -28.66 -7.23 -11.97
CA PRO A 107 -28.88 -8.63 -12.33
C PRO A 107 -29.64 -8.67 -13.66
N GLU A 108 -29.00 -9.18 -14.70
CA GLU A 108 -29.67 -9.47 -15.96
C GLU A 108 -30.36 -10.83 -15.79
N ILE A 109 -31.67 -10.79 -15.56
CA ILE A 109 -32.49 -12.00 -15.55
C ILE A 109 -32.38 -12.60 -16.94
N ARG A 110 -31.72 -13.75 -17.04
CA ARG A 110 -31.77 -14.58 -18.25
C ARG A 110 -33.21 -15.05 -18.45
N SER A 111 -34.01 -14.26 -19.15
CA SER A 111 -35.35 -14.65 -19.57
C SER A 111 -35.21 -15.65 -20.71
N LEU A 112 -35.24 -16.94 -20.37
CA LEU A 112 -35.54 -17.99 -21.33
C LEU A 112 -37.04 -17.87 -21.64
N ASP A 113 -37.39 -17.82 -22.92
CA ASP A 113 -38.78 -17.87 -23.34
C ASP A 113 -39.39 -19.19 -22.84
N HIS A 114 -40.50 -19.11 -22.10
CA HIS A 114 -41.09 -20.26 -21.39
C HIS A 114 -41.90 -21.17 -22.34
N GLY A 115 -41.80 -20.98 -23.65
CA GLY A 115 -42.54 -21.73 -24.67
C GLY A 115 -41.99 -23.12 -24.97
N ASP A 116 -40.71 -23.38 -24.69
CA ASP A 116 -40.09 -24.67 -25.00
C ASP A 116 -40.12 -25.60 -23.79
N ALA A 117 -41.01 -26.58 -23.84
CA ALA A 117 -41.06 -27.67 -22.88
C ALA A 117 -39.68 -28.36 -22.79
N ILE A 118 -39.20 -28.58 -21.57
CA ILE A 118 -37.96 -29.30 -21.32
C ILE A 118 -38.14 -30.74 -21.82
N THR A 119 -37.33 -31.18 -22.79
CA THR A 119 -37.38 -32.56 -23.30
C THR A 119 -37.12 -33.54 -22.16
N ALA A 120 -38.05 -34.48 -21.94
CA ALA A 120 -37.86 -35.54 -20.96
C ALA A 120 -36.64 -36.39 -21.32
N LEU A 121 -35.75 -36.59 -20.35
CA LEU A 121 -34.62 -37.49 -20.49
C LEU A 121 -35.15 -38.92 -20.75
N PRO A 122 -34.71 -39.59 -21.83
CA PRO A 122 -35.12 -40.97 -22.07
C PRO A 122 -34.57 -41.86 -20.95
N VAL A 123 -35.46 -42.60 -20.29
CA VAL A 123 -35.06 -43.69 -19.41
C VAL A 123 -34.56 -44.85 -20.29
N MET A 124 -33.29 -45.22 -20.11
CA MET A 124 -32.74 -46.49 -20.59
C MET A 124 -32.98 -47.58 -19.56
#